data_AF-A0A8H5E9X4-F1
#
_entry.id   AF-A0A8H5E9X4-F1
#
_cell.length_a   1.000
_cell.length_b   1.000
_cell.length_c   1.000
_cell.angle_alpha   90.00
_cell.angle_beta   90.00
_cell.angle_gamma   90.00
#
_symmetry.space_group_name_H-M   'P 1'
#
loop_
_entity.id
_entity.type
_entity.pdbx_description
1 polymer ?
#
loop_
_entity_poly.entity_id
_entity_poly.type
_entity_poly.pdbx_seq_one_letter_code
_entity_poly.pdbx_strand_id
1 'polypeptide(L)'
;MNRTQLTTLDEKAFAEKVPTMLWSDRETLFEDGSEDIDIIRSRASEPATVEAVSSVLTSPIEDEDYDILRVHQKALYSVLFKLTFEKLQPYRPALAELAALDISDFAHRSSHYAQTSILIQNAGLLERFVADSKAVWVTKDKFDMVSDRTLTERVHTAEEMRPYMLDLFNWLVDANNPPFTPCRNQLARFPETAAVVAAEVLAKANEDKDAEYQHFLIDFVYDCVPVGEAWIPMREHVQALVKELEGSTNEDDEDLVGEANEWLTRMERWESSEE
;
A
#
# COMPACT_ATOMS: atom_id res chain seq x y z
N MET A 1 22.04 -1.11 25.10
CA MET A 1 21.25 -1.36 26.34
C MET A 1 20.28 -2.50 26.06
N ASN A 2 19.81 -3.23 27.07
CA ASN A 2 18.76 -4.24 26.85
C ASN A 2 17.35 -3.60 26.92
N ARG A 3 16.34 -4.25 26.32
CA ARG A 3 14.92 -3.80 26.28
C ARG A 3 14.40 -3.28 27.62
N THR A 4 14.67 -4.04 28.68
CA THR A 4 14.19 -3.76 30.02
C THR A 4 14.75 -2.44 30.55
N GLN A 5 16.00 -2.10 30.23
CA GLN A 5 16.59 -0.82 30.64
C GLN A 5 15.98 0.37 29.90
N LEU A 6 15.76 0.26 28.58
CA LEU A 6 15.21 1.35 27.75
C LEU A 6 13.73 1.65 28.07
N THR A 7 12.95 0.62 28.37
CA THR A 7 11.54 0.76 28.76
C THR A 7 11.35 1.36 30.15
N THR A 8 12.33 1.25 31.04
CA THR A 8 12.29 1.81 32.40
C THR A 8 12.88 3.21 32.53
N LEU A 9 13.50 3.75 31.47
CA LEU A 9 14.01 5.11 31.48
C LEU A 9 12.87 6.12 31.66
N ASP A 10 13.13 7.21 32.39
CA ASP A 10 12.27 8.37 32.36
C ASP A 10 12.16 8.95 30.93
N GLU A 11 11.13 9.75 30.72
CA GLU A 11 10.77 10.32 29.41
C GLU A 11 11.94 11.03 28.71
N LYS A 12 12.69 11.86 29.46
CA LYS A 12 13.77 12.67 28.91
C LYS A 12 15.00 11.82 28.61
N ALA A 13 15.38 10.97 29.55
CA ALA A 13 16.51 10.05 29.35
C ALA A 13 16.26 9.09 28.19
N PHE A 14 15.02 8.67 27.95
CA PHE A 14 14.65 7.88 26.78
C PHE A 14 14.72 8.69 25.49
N ALA A 15 14.12 9.89 25.47
CA ALA A 15 14.13 10.79 24.31
C ALA A 15 15.55 11.08 23.80
N GLU A 16 16.52 11.27 24.71
CA GLU A 16 17.94 11.46 24.36
C GLU A 16 18.57 10.26 23.60
N LYS A 17 17.99 9.06 23.71
CA LYS A 17 18.46 7.86 23.01
C LYS A 17 17.80 7.65 21.66
N VAL A 18 16.67 8.29 21.39
CA VAL A 18 15.86 8.08 20.17
C VAL A 18 16.66 8.26 18.88
N PRO A 19 17.48 9.33 18.69
CA PRO A 19 18.26 9.47 17.47
C PRO A 19 19.24 8.31 17.23
N THR A 20 19.92 7.85 18.27
CA THR A 20 20.84 6.70 18.18
C THR A 20 20.10 5.37 17.96
N MET A 21 18.91 5.22 18.54
CA MET A 21 18.06 4.05 18.32
C MET A 21 17.56 3.98 16.88
N LEU A 22 17.22 5.12 16.27
CA LEU A 22 16.89 5.20 14.85
C LEU A 22 18.11 4.91 13.97
N TRP A 23 19.30 5.33 14.39
CA TRP A 23 20.54 5.05 13.66
C TRP A 23 20.86 3.54 13.57
N SER A 24 20.77 2.82 14.69
CA SER A 24 21.08 1.39 14.89
C SER A 24 21.25 0.56 13.60
N ASP A 25 22.46 0.07 13.35
CA ASP A 25 22.88 -0.70 12.15
C ASP A 25 22.12 -2.03 11.93
N ARG A 26 21.22 -2.40 12.84
CA ARG A 26 20.39 -3.60 12.72
C ARG A 26 19.33 -3.38 11.63
N GLU A 27 19.60 -4.01 10.50
CA GLU A 27 18.67 -4.47 9.47
C GLU A 27 17.91 -3.41 8.63
N THR A 28 17.32 -3.93 7.56
CA THR A 28 16.92 -3.26 6.32
C THR A 28 15.87 -2.15 6.54
N LEU A 29 15.76 -1.21 5.59
CA LEU A 29 14.82 -0.07 5.64
C LEU A 29 13.34 -0.47 5.81
N PHE A 30 13.03 -1.76 5.62
CA PHE A 30 11.67 -2.31 5.56
C PHE A 30 11.42 -3.47 6.52
N GLU A 31 12.41 -3.89 7.32
CA GLU A 31 12.19 -4.90 8.34
C GLU A 31 11.43 -4.31 9.54
N ASP A 32 10.17 -4.72 9.66
CA ASP A 32 9.37 -4.52 10.86
C ASP A 32 10.05 -5.28 12.02
N GLY A 33 10.43 -4.56 13.09
CA GLY A 33 10.68 -5.21 14.38
C GLY A 33 12.12 -5.25 14.87
N SER A 34 12.90 -4.19 14.66
CA SER A 34 13.97 -3.95 15.63
C SER A 34 13.33 -3.60 16.99
N GLU A 35 13.83 -4.22 18.05
CA GLU A 35 13.35 -4.00 19.42
C GLU A 35 13.37 -2.51 19.82
N ASP A 36 14.31 -1.75 19.26
CA ASP A 36 14.41 -0.31 19.48
C ASP A 36 13.21 0.44 18.88
N ILE A 37 12.82 0.10 17.64
CA ILE A 37 11.66 0.70 16.96
C ILE A 37 10.35 0.37 17.70
N ASP A 38 10.19 -0.86 18.19
CA ASP A 38 9.05 -1.25 19.03
C ASP A 38 8.92 -0.36 20.26
N ILE A 39 10.04 -0.11 20.95
CA ILE A 39 10.04 0.72 22.16
C ILE A 39 9.69 2.17 21.81
N ILE A 40 10.26 2.73 20.73
CA ILE A 40 9.91 4.09 20.26
C ILE A 40 8.40 4.17 19.98
N ARG A 41 7.84 3.21 19.23
CA ARG A 41 6.39 3.16 18.93
C ARG A 41 5.53 3.07 20.19
N SER A 42 5.96 2.29 21.18
CA SER A 42 5.22 2.15 22.45
C SER A 42 5.17 3.46 23.24
N ARG A 43 6.21 4.30 23.12
CA ARG A 43 6.39 5.56 23.85
C ARG A 43 6.09 6.81 23.01
N ALA A 44 5.61 6.65 21.77
CA ALA A 44 5.37 7.73 20.81
C ALA A 44 4.26 8.75 21.20
N SER A 45 3.60 8.56 22.34
CA SER A 45 2.65 9.54 22.90
C SER A 45 3.26 10.41 23.99
N GLU A 46 4.48 10.11 24.42
CA GLU A 46 5.21 10.88 25.42
C GLU A 46 5.74 12.18 24.79
N PRO A 47 5.47 13.37 25.35
CA PRO A 47 5.93 14.65 24.81
C PRO A 47 7.41 14.72 24.41
N ALA A 48 8.33 14.20 25.21
CA ALA A 48 9.77 14.19 24.93
C ALA A 48 10.11 13.23 23.78
N THR A 49 9.41 12.10 23.66
CA THR A 49 9.56 11.19 22.52
C THR A 49 9.02 11.84 21.24
N VAL A 50 7.91 12.56 21.33
CA VAL A 50 7.38 13.36 20.22
C VAL A 50 8.42 14.39 19.77
N GLU A 51 8.94 15.18 20.71
CA GLU A 51 9.96 16.19 20.44
C GLU A 51 11.21 15.59 19.80
N ALA A 52 11.71 14.45 20.30
CA ALA A 52 12.90 13.81 19.76
C ALA A 52 12.71 13.28 18.33
N VAL A 53 11.60 12.61 18.04
CA VAL A 53 11.31 12.11 16.68
C VAL A 53 11.01 13.28 15.73
N SER A 54 10.27 14.31 16.19
CA SER A 54 10.05 15.52 15.41
C SER A 54 11.35 16.24 15.07
N SER A 55 12.25 16.39 16.04
CA SER A 55 13.57 17.00 15.81
C SER A 55 14.42 16.23 14.81
N VAL A 56 14.25 14.90 14.74
CA VAL A 56 14.89 14.09 13.69
C VAL A 56 14.29 14.43 12.34
N LEU A 57 12.96 14.43 12.21
CA LEU A 57 12.28 14.68 10.93
C LEU A 57 12.51 16.08 10.36
N THR A 58 12.77 17.06 11.23
CA THR A 58 13.04 18.45 10.84
C THR A 58 14.53 18.78 10.79
N SER A 59 15.41 17.79 10.95
CA SER A 59 16.85 18.02 10.83
C SER A 59 17.26 18.16 9.36
N PRO A 60 18.30 18.95 9.03
CA PRO A 60 18.75 19.09 7.65
C PRO A 60 19.19 17.75 7.06
N ILE A 61 18.83 17.52 5.78
CA ILE A 61 19.38 16.43 4.97
C ILE A 61 20.34 17.09 3.96
N GLU A 62 21.60 16.69 3.98
CA GLU A 62 22.59 17.13 2.98
C GLU A 62 22.62 16.14 1.80
N ASP A 63 22.94 16.63 0.60
CA ASP A 63 23.10 15.75 -0.57
C ASP A 63 24.23 14.74 -0.31
N GLU A 64 24.04 13.51 -0.79
CA GLU A 64 24.91 12.36 -0.54
C GLU A 64 25.02 11.88 0.93
N ASP A 65 24.37 12.53 1.90
CA ASP A 65 24.28 12.04 3.28
C ASP A 65 23.20 10.94 3.41
N TYR A 66 23.57 9.73 3.01
CA TYR A 66 22.71 8.54 3.11
C TYR A 66 22.41 8.12 4.55
N ASP A 67 23.27 8.52 5.46
CA ASP A 67 23.28 8.14 6.86
C ASP A 67 22.17 8.88 7.61
N ILE A 68 22.11 10.21 7.45
CA ILE A 68 21.01 11.03 7.95
C ILE A 68 19.70 10.72 7.22
N LEU A 69 19.75 10.49 5.90
CA LEU A 69 18.56 10.07 5.14
C LEU A 69 17.96 8.78 5.71
N ARG A 70 18.79 7.79 6.06
CA ARG A 70 18.34 6.51 6.64
C ARG A 70 17.63 6.71 7.99
N VAL A 71 18.11 7.63 8.82
CA VAL A 71 17.46 7.97 10.10
C VAL A 71 16.06 8.55 9.87
N HIS A 72 15.92 9.47 8.91
CA HIS A 72 14.61 10.05 8.55
C HIS A 72 13.65 8.97 8.01
N GLN A 73 14.15 8.10 7.13
CA GLN A 73 13.36 6.99 6.58
C GLN A 73 12.87 6.05 7.69
N LYS A 74 13.71 5.70 8.68
CA LYS A 74 13.28 4.89 9.83
C LYS A 74 12.26 5.61 10.72
N ALA A 75 12.47 6.90 10.98
CA ALA A 75 11.51 7.70 11.74
C ALA A 75 10.14 7.73 11.04
N LEU A 76 10.10 7.95 9.73
CA LEU A 76 8.86 8.00 8.97
C LEU A 76 8.22 6.61 8.81
N TYR A 77 8.92 5.68 8.16
CA TYR A 77 8.35 4.41 7.70
C TYR A 77 8.25 3.35 8.79
N SER A 78 9.22 3.28 9.70
CA SER A 78 9.26 2.25 10.73
C SER A 78 8.53 2.68 12.01
N VAL A 79 8.54 3.98 12.33
CA VAL A 79 7.84 4.52 13.50
C VAL A 79 6.48 5.11 13.10
N LEU A 80 6.45 6.26 12.42
CA LEU A 80 5.21 7.03 12.27
C LEU A 80 4.13 6.30 11.46
N PHE A 81 4.49 5.66 10.36
CA PHE A 81 3.55 4.93 9.51
C PHE A 81 2.77 3.82 10.25
N LYS A 82 3.30 3.34 11.37
CA LYS A 82 2.75 2.26 12.19
C LYS A 82 2.00 2.76 13.44
N LEU A 83 2.02 4.07 13.72
CA LEU A 83 1.27 4.66 14.83
C LEU A 83 -0.21 4.79 14.47
N THR A 84 -1.12 4.72 15.45
CA THR A 84 -2.55 5.01 15.23
C THR A 84 -2.78 6.47 14.86
N PHE A 85 -3.95 6.78 14.30
CA PHE A 85 -4.32 8.15 13.91
C PHE A 85 -4.19 9.15 15.08
N GLU A 86 -4.59 8.78 16.29
CA GLU A 86 -4.51 9.65 17.48
C GLU A 86 -3.06 9.91 17.89
N LYS A 87 -2.21 8.87 17.85
CA LYS A 87 -0.80 8.99 18.18
C LYS A 87 0.00 9.79 17.16
N LEU A 88 -0.52 9.94 15.93
CA LEU A 88 0.11 10.73 14.88
C LEU A 88 -0.14 12.24 15.00
N GLN A 89 -1.23 12.66 15.65
CA GLN A 89 -1.61 14.07 15.72
C GLN A 89 -0.48 15.01 16.21
N PRO A 90 0.30 14.66 17.26
CA PRO A 90 1.39 15.52 17.73
C PRO A 90 2.51 15.74 16.70
N TYR A 91 2.67 14.83 15.74
CA TYR A 91 3.75 14.85 14.75
C TYR A 91 3.44 15.69 13.50
N ARG A 92 2.19 16.15 13.33
CA ARG A 92 1.75 16.87 12.13
C ARG A 92 2.65 18.05 11.75
N PRO A 93 3.10 18.93 12.68
CA PRO A 93 3.99 20.03 12.33
C PRO A 93 5.30 19.57 11.70
N ALA A 94 5.93 18.53 12.25
CA ALA A 94 7.18 17.99 11.74
C ALA A 94 7.02 17.30 10.38
N LEU A 95 5.89 16.61 10.17
CA LEU A 95 5.54 16.03 8.87
C LEU A 95 5.38 17.13 7.80
N ALA A 96 4.69 18.22 8.13
CA ALA A 96 4.51 19.36 7.23
C ALA A 96 5.85 20.04 6.87
N GLU A 97 6.75 20.15 7.84
CA GLU A 97 8.08 20.72 7.62
C GLU A 97 8.96 19.82 6.73
N LEU A 98 8.99 18.52 7.00
CA LEU A 98 9.69 17.56 6.14
C LEU A 98 9.12 17.52 4.72
N ALA A 99 7.78 17.61 4.58
CA ALA A 99 7.12 17.67 3.28
C ALA A 99 7.43 18.96 2.48
N ALA A 100 7.91 20.00 3.16
CA ALA A 100 8.30 21.28 2.55
C ALA A 100 9.81 21.39 2.28
N LEU A 101 10.59 20.35 2.58
CA LEU A 101 12.02 20.33 2.33
C LEU A 101 12.33 20.54 0.84
N ASP A 102 13.16 21.55 0.55
CA ASP A 102 13.61 21.83 -0.81
C ASP A 102 14.89 21.06 -1.12
N ILE A 103 14.84 20.25 -2.18
CA ILE A 103 15.96 19.43 -2.66
C ILE A 103 16.40 19.84 -4.07
N SER A 104 16.05 21.05 -4.53
CA SER A 104 16.42 21.53 -5.86
C SER A 104 17.93 21.53 -6.12
N ASP A 105 18.73 21.71 -5.06
CA ASP A 105 20.18 21.83 -5.14
C ASP A 105 20.90 20.47 -5.12
N PHE A 106 20.17 19.38 -4.86
CA PHE A 106 20.74 18.03 -4.86
C PHE A 106 21.02 17.57 -6.30
N ALA A 107 22.02 16.70 -6.45
CA ALA A 107 22.38 16.12 -7.74
C ALA A 107 21.22 15.31 -8.34
N HIS A 108 20.54 15.90 -9.34
CA HIS A 108 19.44 15.24 -10.04
C HIS A 108 19.82 13.86 -10.56
N ARG A 109 18.89 12.90 -10.44
CA ARG A 109 19.05 11.49 -10.82
C ARG A 109 20.05 10.70 -9.97
N SER A 110 20.54 11.25 -8.86
CA SER A 110 21.22 10.44 -7.85
C SER A 110 20.21 9.54 -7.11
N SER A 111 20.71 8.43 -6.56
CA SER A 111 19.89 7.55 -5.70
C SER A 111 19.42 8.29 -4.45
N HIS A 112 20.28 9.15 -3.89
CA HIS A 112 19.95 9.99 -2.74
C HIS A 112 18.80 10.96 -3.05
N TYR A 113 18.86 11.67 -4.19
CA TYR A 113 17.78 12.55 -4.65
C TYR A 113 16.45 11.80 -4.77
N ALA A 114 16.46 10.63 -5.42
CA ALA A 114 15.25 9.84 -5.62
C ALA A 114 14.64 9.39 -4.28
N GLN A 115 15.46 8.86 -3.37
CA GLN A 115 15.03 8.42 -2.05
C GLN A 115 14.53 9.56 -1.17
N THR A 116 15.20 10.72 -1.22
CA THR A 116 14.77 11.92 -0.47
C THR A 116 13.46 12.48 -1.01
N SER A 117 13.28 12.50 -2.34
CA SER A 117 12.01 12.91 -2.97
C SER A 117 10.85 12.01 -2.52
N ILE A 118 11.05 10.69 -2.50
CA ILE A 118 10.03 9.73 -2.03
C ILE A 118 9.72 9.93 -0.53
N LEU A 119 10.73 10.23 0.29
CA LEU A 119 10.56 10.55 1.71
C LEU A 119 9.69 11.80 1.90
N ILE A 120 10.01 12.89 1.22
CA ILE A 120 9.27 14.17 1.27
C ILE A 120 7.82 13.95 0.83
N GLN A 121 7.61 13.24 -0.28
CA GLN A 121 6.28 12.90 -0.79
C GLN A 121 5.47 12.15 0.26
N ASN A 122 6.03 11.10 0.85
CA ASN A 122 5.33 10.27 1.84
C ASN A 122 5.08 11.00 3.17
N ALA A 123 5.97 11.93 3.56
CA ALA A 123 5.72 12.82 4.69
C ALA A 123 4.48 13.70 4.43
N GLY A 124 4.36 14.27 3.21
CA GLY A 124 3.20 15.06 2.82
C GLY A 124 1.90 14.24 2.73
N LEU A 125 1.97 13.01 2.23
CA LEU A 125 0.82 12.09 2.21
C LEU A 125 0.36 11.72 3.63
N LEU A 126 1.30 11.44 4.54
CA LEU A 126 0.97 11.15 5.94
C LEU A 126 0.44 12.39 6.66
N GLU A 127 1.00 13.58 6.41
CA GLU A 127 0.47 14.86 6.91
C GLU A 127 -0.98 15.04 6.50
N ARG A 128 -1.28 14.88 5.20
CA ARG A 128 -2.64 14.99 4.65
C ARG A 128 -3.60 13.98 5.31
N PHE A 129 -3.14 12.74 5.52
CA PHE A 129 -3.91 11.74 6.24
C PHE A 129 -4.25 12.21 7.66
N VAL A 130 -3.27 12.71 8.41
CA VAL A 130 -3.45 13.19 9.80
C VAL A 130 -4.32 14.45 9.87
N ALA A 131 -4.20 15.35 8.89
CA ALA A 131 -4.90 16.63 8.84
C ALA A 131 -6.41 16.49 8.58
N ASP A 132 -6.82 15.51 7.78
CA ASP A 132 -8.22 15.24 7.46
C ASP A 132 -8.58 13.80 7.79
N SER A 133 -9.33 13.61 8.89
CA SER A 133 -9.83 12.30 9.33
C SER A 133 -10.70 11.55 8.30
N LYS A 134 -11.20 12.24 7.26
CA LYS A 134 -12.08 11.68 6.22
C LYS A 134 -11.39 11.49 4.87
N ALA A 135 -10.13 11.89 4.71
CA ALA A 135 -9.45 11.79 3.43
C ALA A 135 -9.27 10.32 3.01
N VAL A 136 -9.79 9.94 1.86
CA VAL A 136 -9.60 8.61 1.28
C VAL A 136 -9.10 8.78 -0.13
N TRP A 137 -8.10 8.01 -0.52
CA TRP A 137 -7.61 7.99 -1.89
C TRP A 137 -7.00 6.63 -2.25
N VAL A 138 -7.01 6.34 -3.54
CA VAL A 138 -6.19 5.29 -4.15
C VAL A 138 -4.85 5.89 -4.55
N THR A 139 -3.78 5.10 -4.46
CA THR A 139 -2.47 5.53 -4.92
C THR A 139 -2.50 5.97 -6.38
N LYS A 140 -1.69 7.00 -6.69
CA LYS A 140 -1.47 7.52 -8.05
C LYS A 140 -0.09 7.19 -8.61
N ASP A 141 0.80 6.61 -7.81
CA ASP A 141 2.14 6.19 -8.22
C ASP A 141 2.65 4.99 -7.41
N LYS A 142 3.78 4.43 -7.82
CA LYS A 142 4.31 3.21 -7.21
C LYS A 142 4.87 3.40 -5.79
N PHE A 143 4.95 4.64 -5.30
CA PHE A 143 5.65 5.03 -4.08
C PHE A 143 4.75 5.68 -3.02
N ASP A 144 3.45 5.83 -3.26
CA ASP A 144 2.48 6.19 -2.21
C ASP A 144 2.33 5.01 -1.24
N MET A 145 2.91 5.17 -0.05
CA MET A 145 2.88 4.17 1.01
C MET A 145 1.76 4.43 2.05
N VAL A 146 0.88 5.41 1.80
CA VAL A 146 -0.17 5.85 2.74
C VAL A 146 -1.58 5.50 2.25
N SER A 147 -1.80 5.42 0.93
CA SER A 147 -3.14 5.19 0.35
C SER A 147 -3.85 3.95 0.90
N ASP A 148 -3.12 2.82 1.00
CA ASP A 148 -3.63 1.55 1.52
C ASP A 148 -4.17 1.70 2.95
N ARG A 149 -3.44 2.45 3.77
CA ARG A 149 -3.84 2.78 5.14
C ARG A 149 -5.10 3.63 5.16
N THR A 150 -5.26 4.58 4.25
CA THR A 150 -6.45 5.43 4.19
C THR A 150 -7.72 4.62 3.91
N LEU A 151 -7.63 3.66 2.98
CA LEU A 151 -8.71 2.74 2.64
C LEU A 151 -9.00 1.77 3.79
N THR A 152 -7.94 1.25 4.43
CA THR A 152 -8.07 0.33 5.56
C THR A 152 -8.78 0.98 6.75
N GLU A 153 -8.37 2.19 7.13
CA GLU A 153 -8.85 2.83 8.36
C GLU A 153 -10.16 3.60 8.19
N ARG A 154 -10.60 3.93 6.96
CA ARG A 154 -11.72 4.87 6.74
C ARG A 154 -12.86 4.32 5.89
N VAL A 155 -12.64 3.21 5.19
CA VAL A 155 -13.67 2.55 4.37
C VAL A 155 -14.03 1.24 5.04
N HIS A 156 -15.30 1.07 5.40
CA HIS A 156 -15.76 -0.08 6.19
C HIS A 156 -16.92 -0.83 5.53
N THR A 157 -17.50 -0.27 4.48
CA THR A 157 -18.60 -0.87 3.73
C THR A 157 -18.27 -0.97 2.24
N ALA A 158 -18.98 -1.85 1.55
CA ALA A 158 -18.81 -2.02 0.11
C ALA A 158 -19.25 -0.75 -0.65
N GLU A 159 -20.29 -0.07 -0.16
CA GLU A 159 -20.80 1.18 -0.72
C GLU A 159 -19.77 2.31 -0.62
N GLU A 160 -19.05 2.41 0.50
CA GLU A 160 -17.95 3.35 0.68
C GLU A 160 -16.74 3.02 -0.20
N MET A 161 -16.46 1.73 -0.43
CA MET A 161 -15.33 1.28 -1.25
C MET A 161 -15.59 1.46 -2.76
N ARG A 162 -16.84 1.29 -3.20
CA ARG A 162 -17.22 1.25 -4.62
C ARG A 162 -16.62 2.38 -5.48
N PRO A 163 -16.60 3.66 -5.05
CA PRO A 163 -16.02 4.76 -5.84
C PRO A 163 -14.52 4.60 -6.14
N TYR A 164 -13.81 3.77 -5.37
CA TYR A 164 -12.37 3.57 -5.47
C TYR A 164 -11.98 2.28 -6.21
N MET A 165 -12.92 1.35 -6.41
CA MET A 165 -12.61 0.01 -6.93
C MET A 165 -12.02 0.05 -8.34
N LEU A 166 -12.52 0.93 -9.22
CA LEU A 166 -11.97 1.07 -10.57
C LEU A 166 -10.49 1.47 -10.55
N ASP A 167 -10.14 2.46 -9.72
CA ASP A 167 -8.75 2.90 -9.56
C ASP A 167 -7.87 1.82 -8.93
N LEU A 168 -8.42 1.00 -8.02
CA LEU A 168 -7.70 -0.15 -7.45
C LEU A 168 -7.44 -1.24 -8.50
N PHE A 169 -8.41 -1.53 -9.38
CA PHE A 169 -8.22 -2.49 -10.47
C PHE A 169 -7.14 -2.03 -11.46
N ASN A 170 -7.03 -0.72 -11.74
CA ASN A 170 -5.98 -0.17 -12.61
C ASN A 170 -4.55 -0.44 -12.09
N TRP A 171 -4.38 -0.83 -10.83
CA TRP A 171 -3.10 -1.26 -10.26
C TRP A 171 -2.84 -2.77 -10.38
N LEU A 172 -3.83 -3.56 -10.83
CA LEU A 172 -3.72 -5.00 -11.06
C LEU A 172 -3.26 -5.33 -12.49
N VAL A 173 -2.48 -4.46 -13.12
CA VAL A 173 -1.96 -4.64 -14.49
C VAL A 173 -0.54 -5.21 -14.54
N ASP A 174 0.18 -5.22 -13.42
CA ASP A 174 1.56 -5.75 -13.33
C ASP A 174 1.86 -6.10 -11.88
N ALA A 175 2.06 -7.40 -11.62
CA ALA A 175 2.32 -7.95 -10.29
C ALA A 175 3.62 -7.43 -9.64
N ASN A 176 4.55 -6.88 -10.44
CA ASN A 176 5.80 -6.29 -9.94
C ASN A 176 5.60 -4.87 -9.38
N ASN A 177 4.43 -4.26 -9.61
CA ASN A 177 4.14 -2.95 -9.04
C ASN A 177 3.91 -3.06 -7.53
N PRO A 178 4.60 -2.26 -6.70
CA PRO A 178 4.38 -2.28 -5.25
C PRO A 178 2.91 -2.10 -4.84
N PRO A 179 2.09 -1.28 -5.52
CA PRO A 179 0.65 -1.20 -5.25
C PRO A 179 -0.19 -2.45 -5.56
N PHE A 180 0.28 -3.40 -6.36
CA PHE A 180 -0.53 -4.53 -6.85
C PHE A 180 -1.17 -5.30 -5.68
N THR A 181 -0.35 -5.82 -4.77
CA THR A 181 -0.83 -6.64 -3.65
C THR A 181 -1.70 -5.83 -2.67
N PRO A 182 -1.33 -4.62 -2.21
CA PRO A 182 -2.21 -3.78 -1.41
C PRO A 182 -3.55 -3.50 -2.08
N CYS A 183 -3.58 -3.15 -3.37
CA CYS A 183 -4.82 -2.87 -4.09
C CYS A 183 -5.71 -4.12 -4.19
N ARG A 184 -5.11 -5.28 -4.52
CA ARG A 184 -5.81 -6.58 -4.55
C ARG A 184 -6.42 -6.91 -3.19
N ASN A 185 -5.68 -6.69 -2.10
CA ASN A 185 -6.16 -6.91 -0.74
C ASN A 185 -7.32 -5.98 -0.38
N GLN A 186 -7.29 -4.70 -0.79
CA GLN A 186 -8.40 -3.77 -0.55
C GLN A 186 -9.67 -4.19 -1.30
N LEU A 187 -9.54 -4.63 -2.55
CA LEU A 187 -10.66 -5.17 -3.33
C LEU A 187 -11.26 -6.42 -2.68
N ALA A 188 -10.41 -7.33 -2.19
CA ALA A 188 -10.82 -8.58 -1.54
C ALA A 188 -11.59 -8.38 -0.22
N ARG A 189 -11.56 -7.19 0.39
CA ARG A 189 -12.36 -6.88 1.59
C ARG A 189 -13.87 -6.83 1.31
N PHE A 190 -14.25 -6.55 0.05
CA PHE A 190 -15.64 -6.44 -0.38
C PHE A 190 -15.86 -7.22 -1.69
N PRO A 191 -15.65 -8.55 -1.67
CA PRO A 191 -15.37 -9.34 -2.85
C PRO A 191 -16.53 -9.39 -3.85
N GLU A 192 -17.77 -9.46 -3.37
CA GLU A 192 -18.96 -9.53 -4.24
C GLU A 192 -19.17 -8.22 -5.02
N THR A 193 -18.95 -7.08 -4.36
CA THR A 193 -19.03 -5.77 -5.04
C THR A 193 -17.84 -5.57 -5.97
N ALA A 194 -16.65 -6.04 -5.58
CA ALA A 194 -15.48 -6.01 -6.43
C ALA A 194 -15.65 -6.86 -7.69
N ALA A 195 -16.32 -8.03 -7.61
CA ALA A 195 -16.60 -8.89 -8.77
C ALA A 195 -17.48 -8.20 -9.83
N VAL A 196 -18.49 -7.42 -9.38
CA VAL A 196 -19.33 -6.62 -10.28
C VAL A 196 -18.48 -5.59 -11.03
N VAL A 197 -17.59 -4.90 -10.33
CA VAL A 197 -16.68 -3.93 -10.96
C VAL A 197 -15.64 -4.63 -11.84
N ALA A 198 -15.14 -5.80 -11.44
CA ALA A 198 -14.20 -6.60 -12.24
C ALA A 198 -14.81 -6.99 -13.59
N ALA A 199 -16.11 -7.27 -13.65
CA ALA A 199 -16.80 -7.52 -14.91
C ALA A 199 -16.78 -6.29 -15.85
N GLU A 200 -17.03 -5.09 -15.33
CA GLU A 200 -16.93 -3.83 -16.09
C GLU A 200 -15.50 -3.60 -16.61
N VAL A 201 -14.50 -3.91 -15.79
CA VAL A 201 -13.08 -3.76 -16.14
C VAL A 201 -12.66 -4.82 -17.17
N LEU A 202 -13.08 -6.08 -17.01
CA LEU A 202 -12.77 -7.16 -17.95
C LEU A 202 -13.39 -6.89 -19.32
N ALA A 203 -14.61 -6.35 -19.37
CA ALA A 203 -15.24 -5.97 -20.62
C ALA A 203 -14.34 -5.03 -21.44
N LYS A 204 -13.74 -4.04 -20.77
CA LYS A 204 -12.79 -3.11 -21.39
C LYS A 204 -11.46 -3.79 -21.72
N ALA A 205 -10.90 -4.60 -20.82
CA ALA A 205 -9.65 -5.33 -21.08
C ALA A 205 -9.76 -6.28 -22.28
N ASN A 206 -10.93 -6.85 -22.53
CA ASN A 206 -11.23 -7.63 -23.75
C ASN A 206 -11.17 -6.77 -25.01
N GLU A 207 -11.73 -5.55 -24.99
CA GLU A 207 -11.64 -4.61 -26.12
C GLU A 207 -10.20 -4.20 -26.42
N ASP A 208 -9.42 -3.96 -25.35
CA ASP A 208 -8.01 -3.54 -25.43
C ASP A 208 -7.05 -4.71 -25.74
N LYS A 209 -7.53 -5.96 -25.67
CA LYS A 209 -6.76 -7.21 -25.86
C LYS A 209 -5.54 -7.33 -24.95
N ASP A 210 -5.70 -6.91 -23.69
CA ASP A 210 -4.66 -6.98 -22.67
C ASP A 210 -4.73 -8.32 -21.93
N ALA A 211 -4.03 -9.34 -22.44
CA ALA A 211 -4.07 -10.70 -21.91
C ALA A 211 -3.59 -10.80 -20.45
N GLU A 212 -2.53 -10.06 -20.10
CA GLU A 212 -1.99 -10.05 -18.73
C GLU A 212 -3.01 -9.43 -17.75
N TYR A 213 -3.65 -8.33 -18.14
CA TYR A 213 -4.69 -7.74 -17.29
C TYR A 213 -5.96 -8.62 -17.21
N GLN A 214 -6.36 -9.24 -18.32
CA GLN A 214 -7.46 -10.22 -18.33
C GLN A 214 -7.20 -11.38 -17.36
N HIS A 215 -5.98 -11.93 -17.36
CA HIS A 215 -5.53 -12.94 -16.40
C HIS A 215 -5.73 -12.46 -14.96
N PHE A 216 -5.19 -11.29 -14.59
CA PHE A 216 -5.28 -10.79 -13.22
C PHE A 216 -6.72 -10.52 -12.75
N LEU A 217 -7.63 -10.16 -13.66
CA LEU A 217 -9.05 -9.98 -13.34
C LEU A 217 -9.74 -11.33 -13.09
N ILE A 218 -9.47 -12.33 -13.92
CA ILE A 218 -10.02 -13.68 -13.76
C ILE A 218 -9.48 -14.33 -12.48
N ASP A 219 -8.17 -14.25 -12.25
CA ASP A 219 -7.50 -14.72 -11.02
C ASP A 219 -8.12 -14.09 -9.78
N PHE A 220 -8.28 -12.75 -9.77
CA PHE A 220 -8.87 -12.05 -8.64
C PHE A 220 -10.25 -12.61 -8.27
N VAL A 221 -11.15 -12.80 -9.25
CA VAL A 221 -12.48 -13.33 -8.99
C VAL A 221 -12.41 -14.79 -8.55
N TYR A 222 -11.56 -15.60 -9.19
CA TYR A 222 -11.39 -17.01 -8.85
C TYR A 222 -10.92 -17.24 -7.41
N ASP A 223 -9.96 -16.42 -6.95
CA ASP A 223 -9.31 -16.56 -5.65
C ASP A 223 -10.01 -15.81 -4.51
N CYS A 224 -10.49 -14.59 -4.77
CA CYS A 224 -10.95 -13.70 -3.71
C CYS A 224 -12.47 -13.72 -3.54
N VAL A 225 -13.23 -14.15 -4.54
CA VAL A 225 -14.69 -14.02 -4.53
C VAL A 225 -15.34 -15.38 -4.29
N PRO A 226 -16.17 -15.52 -3.23
CA PRO A 226 -16.99 -16.71 -3.08
C PRO A 226 -17.81 -16.97 -4.34
N VAL A 227 -17.78 -18.21 -4.84
CA VAL A 227 -18.57 -18.58 -6.04
C VAL A 227 -20.05 -18.38 -5.71
N GLY A 228 -20.75 -17.63 -6.57
CA GLY A 228 -22.13 -17.25 -6.34
C GLY A 228 -22.66 -16.29 -7.39
N GLU A 229 -23.80 -15.65 -7.09
CA GLU A 229 -24.46 -14.69 -7.99
C GLU A 229 -23.54 -13.53 -8.42
N ALA A 230 -22.60 -13.12 -7.56
CA ALA A 230 -21.66 -12.05 -7.86
C ALA A 230 -20.72 -12.34 -9.05
N TRP A 231 -20.56 -13.61 -9.43
CA TRP A 231 -19.76 -14.00 -10.60
C TRP A 231 -20.53 -13.78 -11.91
N ILE A 232 -21.87 -13.78 -11.88
CA ILE A 232 -22.74 -13.77 -13.07
C ILE A 232 -22.40 -12.63 -14.04
N PRO A 233 -22.18 -11.38 -13.59
CA PRO A 233 -21.88 -10.28 -14.51
C PRO A 233 -20.63 -10.51 -15.37
N MET A 234 -19.67 -11.30 -14.90
CA MET A 234 -18.41 -11.56 -15.61
C MET A 234 -18.52 -12.69 -16.64
N ARG A 235 -19.53 -13.56 -16.52
CA ARG A 235 -19.68 -14.79 -17.33
C ARG A 235 -19.62 -14.53 -18.83
N GLU A 236 -20.40 -13.58 -19.32
CA GLU A 236 -20.49 -13.31 -20.77
C GLU A 236 -19.14 -12.82 -21.32
N HIS A 237 -18.38 -12.06 -20.52
CA HIS A 237 -17.06 -11.56 -20.90
C HIS A 237 -16.01 -12.69 -20.92
N VAL A 238 -16.05 -13.62 -19.96
CA VAL A 238 -15.17 -14.80 -19.94
C VAL A 238 -15.48 -15.75 -21.10
N GLN A 239 -16.77 -15.97 -21.41
CA GLN A 239 -17.17 -16.78 -22.56
C GLN A 239 -16.75 -16.14 -23.90
N ALA A 240 -16.86 -14.81 -24.02
CA ALA A 240 -16.41 -14.09 -25.20
C ALA A 240 -14.89 -14.22 -25.39
N LEU A 241 -14.12 -14.14 -24.29
CA LEU A 241 -12.67 -14.32 -24.29
C LEU A 241 -12.26 -15.70 -24.81
N VAL A 242 -12.83 -16.77 -24.24
CA VAL A 242 -12.55 -18.16 -24.68
C VAL A 242 -12.83 -18.34 -26.18
N LYS A 243 -13.94 -17.78 -26.66
CA LYS A 243 -14.32 -17.87 -28.07
C LYS A 243 -13.39 -17.06 -28.98
N GLU A 244 -12.94 -15.89 -28.55
CA GLU A 244 -12.03 -15.06 -29.34
C GLU A 244 -10.65 -15.71 -29.50
N LEU A 245 -10.17 -16.37 -28.44
CA LEU A 245 -8.86 -17.01 -28.40
C LEU A 245 -8.89 -18.48 -28.89
N GLU A 246 -10.05 -18.96 -29.35
CA GLU A 246 -10.22 -20.34 -29.82
C GLU A 246 -9.26 -20.65 -30.99
N GLY A 247 -8.38 -21.63 -30.78
CA GLY A 247 -7.40 -22.05 -31.79
C GLY A 247 -6.19 -21.12 -31.92
N SER A 248 -5.99 -20.19 -30.97
CA SER A 248 -4.69 -19.54 -30.81
C SER A 248 -3.60 -20.58 -30.54
N THR A 249 -2.39 -20.32 -31.02
CA THR A 249 -1.19 -21.15 -30.76
C THR A 249 -0.14 -20.37 -29.98
N ASN A 250 -0.53 -19.23 -29.40
CA ASN A 250 0.29 -18.46 -28.48
C ASN A 250 0.16 -19.09 -27.09
N GLU A 251 1.29 -19.39 -26.44
CA GLU A 251 1.32 -20.00 -25.10
C GLU A 251 0.56 -19.16 -24.08
N ASP A 252 0.73 -17.83 -24.11
CA ASP A 252 0.03 -16.91 -23.19
C ASP A 252 -1.51 -16.95 -23.39
N ASP A 253 -1.96 -17.08 -24.64
CA ASP A 253 -3.39 -17.17 -24.95
C ASP A 253 -3.96 -18.54 -24.53
N GLU A 254 -3.18 -19.61 -24.71
CA GLU A 254 -3.56 -20.98 -24.31
C GLU A 254 -3.74 -21.08 -22.79
N ASP A 255 -2.81 -20.49 -22.02
CA ASP A 255 -2.89 -20.43 -20.56
C ASP A 255 -4.12 -19.65 -20.09
N LEU A 256 -4.35 -18.45 -20.66
CA LEU A 256 -5.51 -17.62 -20.33
C LEU A 256 -6.84 -18.32 -20.68
N VAL A 257 -6.91 -19.03 -21.80
CA VAL A 257 -8.08 -19.87 -22.15
C VAL A 257 -8.28 -21.00 -21.14
N GLY A 258 -7.19 -21.61 -20.66
CA GLY A 258 -7.23 -22.62 -19.61
C GLY A 258 -7.87 -22.10 -18.34
N GLU A 259 -7.41 -20.95 -17.85
CA GLU A 259 -7.93 -20.28 -16.67
C GLU A 259 -9.41 -19.88 -16.81
N ALA A 260 -9.77 -19.28 -17.95
CA ALA A 260 -11.14 -18.89 -18.26
C ALA A 260 -12.09 -20.11 -18.27
N ASN A 261 -11.66 -21.24 -18.84
CA ASN A 261 -12.45 -22.48 -18.83
C ASN A 261 -12.57 -23.09 -17.43
N GLU A 262 -11.52 -23.03 -16.60
CA GLU A 262 -11.60 -23.48 -15.22
C GLU A 262 -12.58 -22.63 -14.41
N TRP A 263 -12.54 -21.30 -14.61
CA TRP A 263 -13.48 -20.36 -14.02
C TRP A 263 -14.93 -20.70 -14.39
N LEU A 264 -15.22 -20.92 -15.68
CA LEU A 264 -16.55 -21.30 -16.17
C LEU A 264 -17.01 -22.64 -15.58
N THR A 265 -16.13 -23.64 -15.55
CA THR A 265 -16.42 -24.96 -14.98
C THR A 265 -16.78 -24.86 -13.50
N ARG A 266 -16.08 -24.02 -12.73
CA ARG A 266 -16.36 -23.80 -11.30
C ARG A 266 -17.72 -23.17 -11.09
N MET A 267 -18.11 -22.24 -11.95
CA MET A 267 -19.41 -21.60 -11.93
C MET A 267 -20.55 -22.59 -12.25
N GLU A 268 -20.41 -23.40 -13.29
CA GLU A 268 -21.40 -24.42 -13.68
C GLU A 268 -21.63 -25.45 -12.56
N ARG A 269 -20.57 -25.84 -11.85
CA ARG A 269 -20.67 -26.75 -10.69
C ARG A 269 -21.47 -26.14 -9.55
N TRP A 270 -21.28 -24.85 -9.29
CA TRP A 270 -22.05 -24.15 -8.26
C TRP A 270 -23.55 -24.10 -8.64
N GLU A 271 -23.89 -23.70 -9.87
CA GLU A 271 -25.28 -23.68 -10.34
C GLU A 271 -25.94 -25.06 -10.27
N SER A 272 -25.20 -26.11 -10.62
CA SER A 272 -25.71 -27.50 -10.56
C SER A 272 -25.83 -28.04 -9.12
N SER A 273 -25.23 -27.38 -8.14
CA SER A 273 -25.30 -27.76 -6.72
C SER A 273 -26.43 -27.07 -5.95
N GLU A 274 -27.08 -26.08 -6.56
CA GLU A 274 -28.24 -25.38 -6.01
C GLU A 274 -29.59 -26.02 -6.42
N GLU A 275 -29.57 -27.14 -7.15
CA GLU A 275 -30.73 -28.05 -7.39
C GLU A 275 -30.91 -29.09 -6.27
#